data_AF-A0A9W9U2Q1-F1
#
_entry.id   AF-A0A9W9U2Q1-F1
#
_cell.length_a   1.000
_cell.length_b   1.000
_cell.length_c   1.000
_cell.angle_alpha   90.00
_cell.angle_beta   90.00
_cell.angle_gamma   90.00
#
_symmetry.space_group_name_H-M   'P 1'
#
loop_
_entity.id
_entity.type
_entity.pdbx_description
1 polymer ?
#
loop_
_entity_poly.entity_id
_entity_poly.type
_entity_poly.pdbx_seq_one_letter_code
_entity_poly.pdbx_strand_id
1 'polypeptide(L)'
;MKESRKSWWNVYLSKLRFKRESEAPRVRGFTISSPSVSDKFDSLGPMRPVIPQDSISESSFGVATGQRDEDYRDSSSYYEEGTISPTGSFILRPSPTSDEISENFVMASSRRHSCAYTVSSDEWVIPSSSSSGTSRVLPMDDLDAIQLSIHFGTVMRIFTKVYSLAKIMHVVFIAYGAELDNSINGLMYWTKRAEEEIRTDQLATLIDIVEHLFYTLYARLQIELAAVELCALIRRGERPLSTHFKFVLPNNDHLYRIFAACKDFLDSPMVCGNPGAAIIPALVVEFQECFIYSLICSNVVECVDDDLMRYRRYAGAILAEQPSPYRKKWNGLIPFFDSIPANLMAILCEKYFTAFPKKVPELDIPLSELGLVDIKTEDSIRWEKNIIHDHRLSALSMLEGKSIGEMRRNDPQTSIYSLSKAHKCICNSICFCAEACTRHDGVENWCPCAERHIRIMTARRHKSTGGAMFNIRANTLAWVCFQGLSGLKEDVQERQLLLEVFEMFNIFDMEIQKQRSGLTAAHWG
;
A
#
# COMPACT_ATOMS: atom_id res chain seq x y z
N MET A 1 -41.51 9.79 23.40
CA MET A 1 -40.37 9.64 22.44
C MET A 1 -39.29 8.65 22.93
N LYS A 2 -39.65 7.49 23.51
CA LYS A 2 -38.66 6.50 24.01
C LYS A 2 -38.95 5.02 23.63
N GLU A 3 -39.91 4.75 22.74
CA GLU A 3 -40.32 3.36 22.42
C GLU A 3 -40.05 2.88 20.99
N SER A 4 -39.56 3.72 20.08
CA SER A 4 -39.35 3.30 18.68
C SER A 4 -37.97 2.68 18.37
N ARG A 5 -37.01 2.70 19.30
CA ARG A 5 -35.64 2.14 19.10
C ARG A 5 -35.45 0.67 19.51
N LYS A 6 -36.46 0.02 20.11
CA LYS A 6 -36.35 -1.39 20.56
C LYS A 6 -36.78 -2.43 19.51
N SER A 7 -37.36 -2.01 18.38
CA SER A 7 -37.88 -2.91 17.35
C SER A 7 -36.77 -3.49 16.44
N TRP A 8 -35.70 -2.75 16.17
CA TRP A 8 -34.67 -3.16 15.20
C TRP A 8 -33.72 -4.26 15.72
N TRP A 9 -33.42 -4.28 17.02
CA TRP A 9 -32.51 -5.26 17.63
C TRP A 9 -33.10 -6.67 17.78
N ASN A 10 -34.42 -6.79 17.97
CA ASN A 10 -35.08 -8.09 18.17
C ASN A 10 -35.26 -8.89 16.88
N VAL A 11 -35.31 -8.22 15.71
CA VAL A 11 -35.38 -8.87 14.39
C VAL A 11 -34.02 -9.45 13.96
N TYR A 12 -32.91 -8.87 14.44
CA TYR A 12 -31.57 -9.35 14.11
C TYR A 12 -31.18 -10.59 14.95
N LEU A 13 -31.59 -10.65 16.21
CA LEU A 13 -31.31 -11.78 17.11
C LEU A 13 -32.17 -13.03 16.83
N SER A 14 -33.39 -12.88 16.31
CA SER A 14 -34.23 -14.02 15.94
C SER A 14 -33.71 -14.76 14.69
N LYS A 15 -33.06 -14.05 13.75
CA LYS A 15 -32.44 -14.66 12.56
C LYS A 15 -31.14 -15.40 12.85
N LEU A 16 -30.39 -15.01 13.90
CA LEU A 16 -29.19 -15.73 14.34
C LEU A 16 -29.50 -17.04 15.08
N ARG A 17 -30.72 -17.19 15.60
CA ARG A 17 -31.13 -18.40 16.34
C ARG A 17 -31.68 -19.50 15.43
N PHE A 18 -32.04 -19.21 14.18
CA PHE A 18 -32.61 -20.17 13.23
C PHE A 18 -31.59 -20.88 12.32
N LYS A 19 -30.30 -20.55 12.40
CA LYS A 19 -29.25 -21.14 11.54
C LYS A 19 -28.32 -22.11 12.28
N ARG A 20 -28.70 -22.54 13.49
CA ARG A 20 -27.89 -23.41 14.35
C ARG A 20 -28.65 -24.66 14.77
N GLU A 21 -29.31 -25.33 13.83
CA GLU A 21 -29.92 -26.65 14.02
C GLU A 21 -30.17 -27.31 12.66
N SER A 22 -29.19 -28.05 12.15
CA SER A 22 -29.31 -29.17 11.19
C SER A 22 -27.89 -29.63 10.85
N GLU A 23 -27.41 -30.63 11.58
CA GLU A 23 -27.14 -31.99 11.07
C GLU A 23 -25.66 -32.22 10.76
N ALA A 24 -25.02 -32.92 11.69
CA ALA A 24 -23.81 -33.68 11.43
C ALA A 24 -24.17 -35.04 10.81
N PRO A 25 -23.25 -35.63 10.03
CA PRO A 25 -22.94 -37.03 10.27
C PRO A 25 -21.45 -37.26 10.47
N ARG A 26 -21.17 -38.05 11.51
CA ARG A 26 -19.91 -38.77 11.72
C ARG A 26 -19.68 -39.74 10.57
N VAL A 27 -18.44 -39.89 10.07
CA VAL A 27 -17.78 -41.20 9.82
C VAL A 27 -16.26 -41.02 9.64
N ARG A 28 -15.54 -41.80 10.45
CA ARG A 28 -14.23 -42.50 10.33
C ARG A 28 -13.06 -41.87 9.57
N GLY A 29 -11.92 -41.91 10.28
CA GLY A 29 -10.61 -41.55 9.77
C GLY A 29 -10.05 -42.52 8.74
N PHE A 30 -9.24 -41.94 7.88
CA PHE A 30 -8.22 -42.61 7.09
C PHE A 30 -6.95 -41.75 7.15
N THR A 31 -5.91 -42.35 7.69
CA THR A 31 -4.51 -41.93 7.55
C THR A 31 -4.10 -42.12 6.09
N ILE A 32 -3.67 -41.05 5.41
CA ILE A 32 -2.87 -41.16 4.19
C ILE A 32 -1.72 -40.15 4.25
N SER A 33 -0.55 -40.70 4.02
CA SER A 33 0.81 -40.17 3.97
C SER A 33 1.01 -39.08 2.92
N SER A 34 1.88 -38.11 3.26
CA SER A 34 2.47 -37.15 2.33
C SER A 34 3.30 -37.84 1.24
N PRO A 35 3.28 -37.35 -0.01
CA PRO A 35 4.40 -37.50 -0.91
C PRO A 35 5.13 -36.15 -1.11
N SER A 36 6.44 -36.23 -0.94
CA SER A 36 7.44 -35.30 -1.46
C SER A 36 7.29 -35.13 -2.98
N VAL A 37 7.32 -33.89 -3.48
CA VAL A 37 7.44 -33.61 -4.90
C VAL A 37 8.65 -32.69 -5.11
N SER A 38 9.81 -33.33 -5.28
CA SER A 38 10.84 -32.86 -6.19
C SER A 38 10.52 -33.40 -7.59
N ASP A 39 10.88 -32.63 -8.61
CA ASP A 39 10.88 -32.96 -10.05
C ASP A 39 9.52 -33.03 -10.76
N LYS A 40 9.17 -31.91 -11.40
CA LYS A 40 8.52 -31.84 -12.74
C LYS A 40 8.52 -30.40 -13.25
N PHE A 41 9.70 -29.94 -13.66
CA PHE A 41 9.81 -28.99 -14.76
C PHE A 41 9.64 -29.76 -16.08
N ASP A 42 9.25 -29.04 -17.13
CA ASP A 42 8.96 -29.46 -18.50
C ASP A 42 7.50 -29.85 -18.79
N SER A 43 6.92 -29.09 -19.72
CA SER A 43 5.71 -29.36 -20.53
C SER A 43 4.46 -28.57 -20.14
N LEU A 44 4.32 -27.32 -20.61
CA LEU A 44 3.05 -26.82 -21.15
C LEU A 44 3.34 -25.77 -22.24
N GLY A 45 3.05 -26.12 -23.50
CA GLY A 45 3.16 -25.24 -24.66
C GLY A 45 1.99 -24.24 -24.77
N PRO A 46 2.04 -23.32 -25.74
CA PRO A 46 1.10 -22.20 -25.84
C PRO A 46 -0.31 -22.66 -26.26
N MET A 47 -1.33 -22.32 -25.46
CA MET A 47 -2.73 -22.50 -25.81
C MET A 47 -3.22 -21.38 -26.75
N ARG A 48 -3.87 -21.75 -27.86
CA ARG A 48 -4.53 -20.83 -28.79
C ARG A 48 -5.90 -20.38 -28.23
N PRO A 49 -6.36 -19.15 -28.51
CA PRO A 49 -7.69 -18.70 -28.10
C PRO A 49 -8.79 -19.34 -28.95
N VAL A 50 -9.83 -19.83 -28.27
CA VAL A 50 -11.11 -20.23 -28.87
C VAL A 50 -12.01 -19.00 -28.91
N ILE A 51 -12.52 -18.67 -30.10
CA ILE A 51 -13.51 -17.61 -30.34
C ILE A 51 -14.91 -18.22 -30.26
N PRO A 52 -15.82 -17.73 -29.39
CA PRO A 52 -17.24 -18.02 -29.51
C PRO A 52 -17.99 -16.90 -30.22
N GLN A 53 -18.93 -17.33 -31.07
CA GLN A 53 -19.72 -16.58 -32.03
C GLN A 53 -20.83 -15.71 -31.42
N ASP A 54 -21.20 -14.68 -32.18
CA ASP A 54 -22.34 -13.80 -32.01
C ASP A 54 -23.67 -14.53 -31.82
N SER A 55 -24.53 -14.00 -30.95
CA SER A 55 -25.97 -14.07 -31.15
C SER A 55 -26.67 -12.79 -30.67
N ILE A 56 -27.42 -12.21 -31.60
CA ILE A 56 -28.24 -11.02 -31.51
C ILE A 56 -29.54 -11.38 -30.78
N SER A 57 -30.01 -10.51 -29.86
CA SER A 57 -31.44 -10.26 -29.71
C SER A 57 -31.70 -8.87 -29.14
N GLU A 58 -32.47 -8.10 -29.91
CA GLU A 58 -33.00 -6.79 -29.59
C GLU A 58 -34.12 -6.91 -28.54
N SER A 59 -34.21 -5.96 -27.61
CA SER A 59 -35.51 -5.42 -27.19
C SER A 59 -35.37 -4.02 -26.59
N SER A 60 -36.04 -3.10 -27.27
CA SER A 60 -36.22 -1.69 -26.89
C SER A 60 -37.10 -1.56 -25.65
N PHE A 61 -36.79 -0.62 -24.75
CA PHE A 61 -37.81 0.20 -24.08
C PHE A 61 -37.23 1.57 -23.70
N GLY A 62 -38.02 2.62 -23.96
CA GLY A 62 -37.58 4.00 -24.04
C GLY A 62 -37.60 4.83 -22.75
N VAL A 63 -36.83 5.91 -22.84
CA VAL A 63 -37.09 7.31 -22.41
C VAL A 63 -37.73 7.53 -21.04
N ALA A 64 -36.95 8.15 -20.14
CA ALA A 64 -37.41 9.30 -19.36
C ALA A 64 -36.21 10.17 -18.92
N THR A 65 -36.13 11.36 -19.49
CA THR A 65 -35.24 12.47 -19.17
C THR A 65 -35.55 13.06 -17.79
N GLY A 66 -34.52 13.36 -17.00
CA GLY A 66 -34.62 14.13 -15.76
C GLY A 66 -33.37 14.98 -15.56
N GLN A 67 -33.53 16.29 -15.76
CA GLN A 67 -32.53 17.36 -15.58
C GLN A 67 -32.08 17.52 -14.11
N ARG A 68 -30.94 18.23 -13.96
CA ARG A 68 -30.40 18.96 -12.78
C ARG A 68 -29.40 18.18 -11.92
N ASP A 69 -28.25 18.72 -11.49
CA ASP A 69 -27.71 20.08 -11.49
C ASP A 69 -26.19 20.05 -11.66
N GLU A 70 -25.67 21.09 -12.30
CA GLU A 70 -24.26 21.45 -12.43
C GLU A 70 -23.69 21.89 -11.08
N ASP A 71 -22.48 21.42 -10.74
CA ASP A 71 -21.51 22.18 -9.95
C ASP A 71 -20.12 21.53 -10.12
N TYR A 72 -19.51 21.78 -11.29
CA TYR A 72 -18.11 21.49 -11.56
C TYR A 72 -17.26 22.66 -11.07
N ARG A 73 -16.53 22.46 -9.97
CA ARG A 73 -15.36 23.29 -9.64
C ARG A 73 -14.09 22.57 -10.05
N ASP A 74 -13.60 23.04 -11.18
CA ASP A 74 -12.35 22.75 -11.84
C ASP A 74 -11.15 23.18 -10.96
N SER A 75 -10.14 22.32 -10.85
CA SER A 75 -8.80 22.68 -10.39
C SER A 75 -7.83 22.20 -11.47
N SER A 76 -7.79 22.96 -12.56
CA SER A 76 -6.81 22.84 -13.62
C SER A 76 -5.46 23.41 -13.17
N SER A 77 -4.37 22.65 -13.30
CA SER A 77 -3.03 23.20 -13.39
C SER A 77 -2.37 22.73 -14.68
N TYR A 78 -2.52 23.57 -15.70
CA TYR A 78 -1.64 23.86 -16.84
C TYR A 78 -0.58 22.82 -17.26
N TYR A 79 -0.80 22.23 -18.45
CA TYR A 79 0.26 21.81 -19.37
C TYR A 79 0.49 22.95 -20.39
N GLU A 80 1.75 23.30 -20.65
CA GLU A 80 2.13 24.04 -21.85
C GLU A 80 2.14 23.09 -23.06
N GLU A 81 1.39 23.48 -24.08
CA GLU A 81 1.10 22.73 -25.29
C GLU A 81 2.07 23.15 -26.41
N GLY A 82 3.05 22.30 -26.72
CA GLY A 82 3.96 22.44 -27.87
C GLY A 82 3.45 21.64 -29.07
N THR A 83 2.85 22.34 -30.02
CA THR A 83 2.27 21.83 -31.26
C THR A 83 3.35 21.50 -32.31
N ILE A 84 3.43 20.24 -32.76
CA ILE A 84 4.00 19.89 -34.09
C ILE A 84 3.14 18.77 -34.71
N SER A 85 2.51 19.07 -35.86
CA SER A 85 1.73 18.13 -36.68
C SER A 85 2.61 17.04 -37.32
N PRO A 86 2.10 15.80 -37.52
CA PRO A 86 2.80 14.76 -38.25
C PRO A 86 2.41 14.78 -39.73
N THR A 87 3.37 15.11 -40.59
CA THR A 87 3.29 14.83 -42.04
C THR A 87 3.71 13.38 -42.28
N GLY A 88 2.86 12.61 -42.95
CA GLY A 88 3.00 11.17 -43.08
C GLY A 88 4.06 10.68 -44.06
N SER A 89 4.35 9.38 -43.96
CA SER A 89 4.84 8.57 -45.06
C SER A 89 4.34 7.14 -44.89
N PHE A 90 3.47 6.73 -45.82
CA PHE A 90 3.02 5.37 -46.06
C PHE A 90 4.21 4.46 -46.40
N ILE A 91 4.27 3.26 -45.80
CA ILE A 91 5.02 2.14 -46.38
C ILE A 91 4.09 0.92 -46.41
N LEU A 92 3.85 0.45 -47.63
CA LEU A 92 3.07 -0.71 -48.02
C LEU A 92 3.69 -2.01 -47.48
N ARG A 93 2.81 -2.91 -47.02
CA ARG A 93 3.11 -4.28 -46.59
C ARG A 93 3.03 -5.23 -47.80
N PRO A 94 4.02 -6.12 -48.01
CA PRO A 94 3.81 -7.33 -48.78
C PRO A 94 3.67 -8.55 -47.86
N SER A 95 2.58 -9.30 -48.02
CA SER A 95 2.53 -10.76 -47.85
C SER A 95 2.69 -11.38 -49.26
N PRO A 96 3.09 -12.66 -49.50
CA PRO A 96 3.00 -13.89 -48.69
C PRO A 96 4.36 -14.64 -48.64
N THR A 97 4.62 -15.85 -48.10
CA THR A 97 4.01 -17.19 -48.16
C THR A 97 4.61 -18.09 -47.06
N SER A 98 3.99 -19.25 -46.86
CA SER A 98 4.20 -20.26 -45.81
C SER A 98 5.55 -20.99 -45.79
N ASP A 99 5.85 -21.45 -44.58
CA ASP A 99 6.66 -22.62 -44.18
C ASP A 99 8.18 -22.56 -44.39
N GLU A 100 8.88 -22.08 -43.35
CA GLU A 100 10.02 -22.78 -42.71
C GLU A 100 10.37 -22.08 -41.38
N ILE A 101 10.15 -22.80 -40.27
CA ILE A 101 10.55 -22.43 -38.91
C ILE A 101 11.98 -22.94 -38.70
N SER A 102 12.92 -22.09 -38.25
CA SER A 102 13.57 -22.22 -36.94
C SER A 102 14.76 -21.26 -36.81
N GLU A 103 14.94 -20.73 -35.60
CA GLU A 103 16.21 -20.26 -35.04
C GLU A 103 17.01 -19.24 -35.87
N ASN A 104 16.74 -17.94 -35.71
CA ASN A 104 17.72 -16.83 -35.83
C ASN A 104 17.10 -15.42 -35.67
N PHE A 105 16.32 -15.18 -34.61
CA PHE A 105 15.94 -13.81 -34.23
C PHE A 105 16.43 -13.46 -32.83
N VAL A 106 17.73 -13.70 -32.59
CA VAL A 106 18.51 -12.99 -31.58
C VAL A 106 19.69 -12.37 -32.32
N MET A 107 19.48 -11.16 -32.84
CA MET A 107 20.41 -10.00 -32.80
C MET A 107 20.19 -8.99 -33.93
N ALA A 108 20.20 -7.73 -33.51
CA ALA A 108 20.60 -6.50 -34.22
C ALA A 108 19.60 -5.81 -35.16
N SER A 109 19.11 -4.63 -34.73
CA SER A 109 19.70 -3.37 -35.25
C SER A 109 19.35 -2.13 -34.41
N SER A 110 20.42 -1.53 -33.88
CA SER A 110 20.66 -0.10 -33.62
C SER A 110 19.48 0.88 -33.59
N ARG A 111 19.14 1.36 -32.38
CA ARG A 111 18.76 2.75 -32.08
C ARG A 111 18.94 3.03 -30.58
N ARG A 112 19.98 3.81 -30.25
CA ARG A 112 20.23 4.60 -29.03
C ARG A 112 19.86 3.95 -27.69
N HIS A 113 20.89 3.49 -26.99
CA HIS A 113 20.90 3.06 -25.59
C HIS A 113 20.04 3.96 -24.68
N SER A 114 18.86 3.47 -24.35
CA SER A 114 18.14 3.88 -23.14
C SER A 114 18.27 2.69 -22.20
N CYS A 115 19.14 2.81 -21.20
CA CYS A 115 19.33 1.75 -20.22
C CYS A 115 18.03 1.63 -19.42
N ALA A 116 17.48 0.42 -19.40
CA ALA A 116 16.35 0.02 -18.57
C ALA A 116 16.55 0.47 -17.11
N TYR A 117 15.49 0.88 -16.37
CA TYR A 117 15.61 1.03 -14.91
C TYR A 117 15.99 -0.34 -14.33
N THR A 118 17.27 -0.44 -14.01
CA THR A 118 17.86 -1.50 -13.24
C THR A 118 18.62 -0.81 -12.10
N VAL A 119 18.47 -1.35 -10.90
CA VAL A 119 19.24 -0.90 -9.74
C VAL A 119 20.74 -1.20 -9.95
N SER A 120 21.04 -2.01 -10.97
CA SER A 120 22.37 -2.33 -11.51
C SER A 120 22.90 -1.37 -12.59
N SER A 121 22.18 -0.30 -12.97
CA SER A 121 22.68 0.64 -13.99
C SER A 121 23.84 1.51 -13.47
N ASP A 122 24.83 1.79 -14.33
CA ASP A 122 26.07 2.56 -14.05
C ASP A 122 25.82 3.92 -13.37
N GLU A 123 24.60 4.45 -13.46
CA GLU A 123 24.15 5.69 -12.83
C GLU A 123 24.24 5.66 -11.30
N TRP A 124 24.28 4.47 -10.69
CA TRP A 124 24.39 4.27 -9.24
C TRP A 124 25.84 4.06 -8.75
N VAL A 125 26.81 3.92 -9.66
CA VAL A 125 28.18 3.43 -9.33
C VAL A 125 29.20 4.55 -9.15
N ILE A 126 29.03 5.73 -9.74
CA ILE A 126 30.14 6.70 -9.87
C ILE A 126 29.87 8.04 -9.14
N PRO A 127 30.56 8.35 -8.03
CA PRO A 127 30.70 9.72 -7.55
C PRO A 127 31.38 10.55 -8.66
N SER A 128 30.72 11.63 -9.07
CA SER A 128 31.21 12.56 -10.10
C SER A 128 32.57 13.14 -9.73
N SER A 129 33.65 12.49 -10.15
CA SER A 129 35.00 13.04 -10.10
C SER A 129 35.90 12.38 -11.13
N SER A 130 35.48 12.34 -12.39
CA SER A 130 36.36 12.18 -13.56
C SER A 130 35.63 12.59 -14.83
N SER A 131 35.81 13.83 -15.23
CA SER A 131 35.51 14.31 -16.57
C SER A 131 36.43 13.62 -17.59
N SER A 132 36.01 12.51 -18.18
CA SER A 132 36.42 12.11 -19.53
C SER A 132 35.39 11.17 -20.13
N GLY A 133 34.73 11.62 -21.20
CA GLY A 133 33.68 10.88 -21.87
C GLY A 133 34.18 9.58 -22.49
N THR A 134 33.94 8.48 -21.81
CA THR A 134 33.71 7.13 -22.36
C THR A 134 33.22 6.26 -21.20
N SER A 135 31.93 6.32 -20.89
CA SER A 135 31.30 5.39 -19.93
C SER A 135 31.28 4.00 -20.59
N ARG A 136 32.20 3.13 -20.19
CA ARG A 136 32.18 1.70 -20.54
C ARG A 136 31.58 0.95 -19.36
N VAL A 137 30.49 0.24 -19.64
CA VAL A 137 29.87 -0.75 -18.74
C VAL A 137 30.96 -1.74 -18.31
N LEU A 138 31.32 -1.77 -17.03
CA LEU A 138 32.16 -2.82 -16.48
C LEU A 138 31.24 -3.94 -15.97
N PRO A 139 31.43 -5.20 -16.40
CA PRO A 139 30.78 -6.35 -15.78
C PRO A 139 30.98 -6.33 -14.25
N MET A 140 30.00 -6.83 -13.50
CA MET A 140 30.08 -6.97 -12.03
C MET A 140 31.34 -7.71 -11.55
N ASP A 141 31.90 -8.57 -12.41
CA ASP A 141 33.12 -9.35 -12.15
C ASP A 141 34.42 -8.50 -12.21
N ASP A 142 34.37 -7.29 -12.76
CA ASP A 142 35.53 -6.39 -12.94
C ASP A 142 35.60 -5.25 -11.89
N LEU A 143 34.66 -5.19 -10.94
CA LEU A 143 34.62 -4.16 -9.89
C LEU A 143 35.64 -4.44 -8.79
N ASP A 144 36.36 -3.41 -8.35
CA ASP A 144 37.23 -3.54 -7.18
C ASP A 144 36.41 -3.66 -5.87
N ALA A 145 37.06 -4.11 -4.78
CA ALA A 145 36.39 -4.34 -3.49
C ALA A 145 35.75 -3.07 -2.90
N ILE A 146 36.28 -1.89 -3.23
CA ILE A 146 35.75 -0.61 -2.74
C ILE A 146 34.49 -0.24 -3.52
N GLN A 147 34.51 -0.40 -4.84
CA GLN A 147 33.37 -0.18 -5.73
C GLN A 147 32.22 -1.14 -5.42
N LEU A 148 32.51 -2.42 -5.17
CA LEU A 148 31.51 -3.40 -4.73
C LEU A 148 30.85 -2.99 -3.41
N SER A 149 31.62 -2.47 -2.45
CA SER A 149 31.10 -1.99 -1.17
C SER A 149 30.20 -0.76 -1.33
N ILE A 150 30.62 0.21 -2.16
CA ILE A 150 29.82 1.41 -2.48
C ILE A 150 28.51 1.03 -3.17
N HIS A 151 28.60 0.13 -4.16
CA HIS A 151 27.43 -0.35 -4.89
C HIS A 151 26.47 -1.08 -3.96
N PHE A 152 26.96 -2.00 -3.14
CA PHE A 152 26.15 -2.70 -2.15
C PHE A 152 25.45 -1.75 -1.19
N GLY A 153 26.17 -0.74 -0.67
CA GLY A 153 25.57 0.30 0.18
C GLY A 153 24.45 1.07 -0.52
N THR A 154 24.60 1.36 -1.82
CA THR A 154 23.60 2.06 -2.62
C THR A 154 22.36 1.19 -2.86
N VAL A 155 22.55 -0.05 -3.30
CA VAL A 155 21.45 -1.01 -3.50
C VAL A 155 20.72 -1.26 -2.18
N MET A 156 21.42 -1.38 -1.05
CA MET A 156 20.80 -1.56 0.27
C MET A 156 19.93 -0.36 0.67
N ARG A 157 20.34 0.87 0.35
CA ARG A 157 19.52 2.07 0.61
C ARG A 157 18.26 2.10 -0.23
N ILE A 158 18.32 1.65 -1.49
CA ILE A 158 17.15 1.52 -2.37
C ILE A 158 16.26 0.39 -1.87
N PHE A 159 16.84 -0.76 -1.54
CA PHE A 159 16.17 -1.90 -0.92
C PHE A 159 15.35 -1.48 0.28
N THR A 160 15.95 -0.79 1.25
CA THR A 160 15.25 -0.32 2.45
C THR A 160 14.00 0.48 2.08
N LYS A 161 14.10 1.39 1.10
CA LYS A 161 12.96 2.22 0.68
C LYS A 161 11.87 1.42 -0.02
N VAL A 162 12.24 0.65 -1.04
CA VAL A 162 11.30 -0.16 -1.83
C VAL A 162 10.61 -1.20 -0.94
N TYR A 163 11.37 -1.88 -0.09
CA TYR A 163 10.84 -2.83 0.89
C TYR A 163 9.89 -2.16 1.90
N SER A 164 10.24 -0.98 2.44
CA SER A 164 9.37 -0.26 3.39
C SER A 164 8.02 0.07 2.77
N LEU A 165 8.00 0.57 1.52
CA LEU A 165 6.77 0.87 0.79
C LEU A 165 5.98 -0.41 0.49
N ALA A 166 6.66 -1.45 -0.01
CA ALA A 166 6.03 -2.75 -0.29
C ALA A 166 5.37 -3.33 0.96
N LYS A 167 6.07 -3.29 2.10
CA LYS A 167 5.59 -3.81 3.38
C LYS A 167 4.39 -3.03 3.93
N ILE A 168 4.38 -1.70 3.76
CA ILE A 168 3.22 -0.89 4.14
C ILE A 168 2.05 -1.16 3.23
N MET A 169 2.24 -1.18 1.91
CA MET A 169 1.17 -1.50 0.98
C MET A 169 0.58 -2.89 1.25
N HIS A 170 1.43 -3.88 1.54
CA HIS A 170 1.00 -5.20 2.01
C HIS A 170 0.06 -5.09 3.23
N VAL A 171 0.45 -4.35 4.26
CA VAL A 171 -0.37 -4.16 5.47
C VAL A 171 -1.66 -3.38 5.18
N VAL A 172 -1.62 -2.37 4.31
CA VAL A 172 -2.82 -1.63 3.88
C VAL A 172 -3.80 -2.58 3.19
N PHE A 173 -3.31 -3.38 2.26
CA PHE A 173 -4.13 -4.36 1.54
C PHE A 173 -4.77 -5.37 2.50
N ILE A 174 -4.02 -5.90 3.48
CA ILE A 174 -4.58 -6.74 4.55
C ILE A 174 -5.65 -5.99 5.35
N ALA A 175 -5.43 -4.72 5.70
CA ALA A 175 -6.37 -3.92 6.47
C ALA A 175 -7.72 -3.74 5.76
N TYR A 176 -7.71 -3.55 4.44
CA TYR A 176 -8.92 -3.51 3.62
C TYR A 176 -9.46 -4.89 3.25
N GLY A 177 -8.77 -5.96 3.65
CA GLY A 177 -9.13 -7.35 3.40
C GLY A 177 -8.92 -7.80 1.96
N ALA A 178 -7.99 -7.18 1.25
CA ALA A 178 -7.50 -7.70 -0.02
C ALA A 178 -6.72 -9.00 0.22
N GLU A 179 -6.90 -9.96 -0.68
CA GLU A 179 -6.04 -11.14 -0.75
C GLU A 179 -4.77 -10.77 -1.53
N LEU A 180 -3.65 -11.29 -1.05
CA LEU A 180 -2.34 -11.01 -1.64
C LEU A 180 -1.86 -12.23 -2.39
N ASP A 181 -1.51 -12.02 -3.64
CA ASP A 181 -0.98 -13.05 -4.51
C ASP A 181 0.42 -13.46 -4.05
N ASN A 182 0.60 -14.76 -3.82
CA ASN A 182 1.87 -15.40 -3.44
C ASN A 182 2.52 -16.13 -4.64
N SER A 183 2.03 -15.89 -5.86
CA SER A 183 2.71 -16.26 -7.10
C SER A 183 4.05 -15.52 -7.24
N ILE A 184 4.91 -16.00 -8.14
CA ILE A 184 6.21 -15.36 -8.42
C ILE A 184 6.09 -13.92 -8.94
N ASN A 185 4.92 -13.50 -9.44
CA ASN A 185 4.67 -12.12 -9.86
C ASN A 185 3.91 -11.31 -8.79
N GLY A 186 3.67 -11.92 -7.63
CA GLY A 186 2.88 -11.36 -6.54
C GLY A 186 3.71 -10.61 -5.50
N LEU A 187 3.14 -9.53 -4.97
CA LEU A 187 3.81 -8.68 -3.98
C LEU A 187 4.17 -9.45 -2.70
N MET A 188 3.35 -10.41 -2.30
CA MET A 188 3.58 -11.21 -1.09
C MET A 188 4.79 -12.13 -1.24
N TYR A 189 5.00 -12.71 -2.42
CA TYR A 189 6.15 -13.57 -2.69
C TYR A 189 7.46 -12.80 -2.53
N TRP A 190 7.61 -11.67 -3.22
CA TRP A 190 8.83 -10.88 -3.17
C TRP A 190 9.04 -10.20 -1.82
N THR A 191 7.96 -9.84 -1.10
CA THR A 191 8.08 -9.31 0.27
C THR A 191 8.64 -10.38 1.23
N LYS A 192 8.18 -11.63 1.13
CA LYS A 192 8.72 -12.74 1.93
C LYS A 192 10.17 -13.04 1.57
N ARG A 193 10.49 -13.11 0.27
CA ARG A 193 11.87 -13.33 -0.19
C ARG A 193 12.82 -12.25 0.34
N ALA A 194 12.39 -10.98 0.34
CA ALA A 194 13.15 -9.89 0.93
C ALA A 194 13.37 -10.02 2.45
N GLU A 195 12.40 -10.57 3.17
CA GLU A 195 12.52 -10.84 4.61
C GLU A 195 13.46 -12.01 4.92
N GLU A 196 13.43 -13.04 4.08
CA GLU A 196 14.30 -14.23 4.18
C GLU A 196 15.76 -13.88 3.85
N GLU A 197 15.98 -13.10 2.79
CA GLU A 197 17.30 -12.71 2.29
C GLU A 197 17.82 -11.39 2.89
N ILE A 198 17.19 -10.85 3.94
CA ILE A 198 17.58 -9.56 4.54
C ILE A 198 19.03 -9.52 5.03
N ARG A 199 19.62 -10.69 5.32
CA ARG A 199 21.00 -10.88 5.77
C ARG A 199 21.97 -11.25 4.66
N THR A 200 21.51 -11.30 3.40
CA THR A 200 22.38 -11.63 2.28
C THR A 200 23.46 -10.56 2.11
N ASP A 201 24.68 -11.01 1.83
CA ASP A 201 25.80 -10.16 1.40
C ASP A 201 26.06 -10.33 -0.11
N GLN A 202 25.20 -11.09 -0.80
CA GLN A 202 25.25 -11.27 -2.24
C GLN A 202 24.53 -10.11 -2.94
N LEU A 203 25.31 -9.26 -3.61
CA LEU A 203 24.80 -8.10 -4.33
C LEU A 203 23.81 -8.47 -5.44
N ALA A 204 24.06 -9.56 -6.18
CA ALA A 204 23.16 -10.02 -7.24
C ALA A 204 21.77 -10.40 -6.70
N THR A 205 21.73 -11.14 -5.59
CA THR A 205 20.48 -11.52 -4.90
C THR A 205 19.71 -10.30 -4.43
N LEU A 206 20.42 -9.29 -3.89
CA LEU A 206 19.79 -8.05 -3.45
C LEU A 206 19.20 -7.27 -4.63
N ILE A 207 19.93 -7.14 -5.74
CA ILE A 207 19.45 -6.46 -6.96
C ILE A 207 18.17 -7.14 -7.48
N ASP A 208 18.21 -8.47 -7.63
CA ASP A 208 17.07 -9.27 -8.08
C ASP A 208 15.81 -9.00 -7.26
N ILE A 209 15.95 -9.02 -5.93
CA ILE A 209 14.83 -8.78 -5.00
C ILE A 209 14.31 -7.34 -5.14
N VAL A 210 15.18 -6.34 -5.20
CA VAL A 210 14.77 -4.93 -5.28
C VAL A 210 14.03 -4.64 -6.58
N GLU A 211 14.54 -5.13 -7.70
CA GLU A 211 13.95 -4.88 -9.02
C GLU A 211 12.55 -5.51 -9.11
N HIS A 212 12.41 -6.77 -8.73
CA HIS A 212 11.10 -7.43 -8.75
C HIS A 212 10.12 -6.82 -7.75
N LEU A 213 10.58 -6.45 -6.54
CA LEU A 213 9.74 -5.73 -5.58
C LEU A 213 9.27 -4.40 -6.15
N PHE A 214 10.16 -3.64 -6.80
CA PHE A 214 9.84 -2.35 -7.40
C PHE A 214 8.75 -2.49 -8.45
N TYR A 215 8.97 -3.33 -9.47
CA TYR A 215 8.01 -3.47 -10.58
C TYR A 215 6.67 -4.06 -10.12
N THR A 216 6.69 -5.06 -9.24
CA THR A 216 5.47 -5.66 -8.68
C THR A 216 4.67 -4.64 -7.87
N LEU A 217 5.35 -3.88 -7.01
CA LEU A 217 4.72 -2.82 -6.21
C LEU A 217 4.15 -1.71 -7.10
N TYR A 218 4.94 -1.24 -8.06
CA TYR A 218 4.58 -0.15 -8.95
C TYR A 218 3.35 -0.49 -9.80
N ALA A 219 3.37 -1.67 -10.43
CA ALA A 219 2.26 -2.21 -11.20
C ALA A 219 0.98 -2.31 -10.36
N ARG A 220 1.08 -2.93 -9.17
CA ARG A 220 -0.07 -3.08 -8.27
C ARG A 220 -0.61 -1.74 -7.79
N LEU A 221 0.27 -0.80 -7.44
CA LEU A 221 -0.11 0.50 -6.91
C LEU A 221 -0.90 1.33 -7.93
N GLN A 222 -0.55 1.28 -9.22
CA GLN A 222 -1.32 1.99 -10.26
C GLN A 222 -2.75 1.46 -10.41
N ILE A 223 -2.94 0.13 -10.44
CA ILE A 223 -4.28 -0.46 -10.52
C ILE A 223 -5.08 -0.16 -9.25
N GLU A 224 -4.45 -0.18 -8.09
CA GLU A 224 -5.12 0.12 -6.82
C GLU A 224 -5.46 1.60 -6.67
N LEU A 225 -4.66 2.52 -7.20
CA LEU A 225 -5.02 3.93 -7.29
C LEU A 225 -6.30 4.13 -8.11
N ALA A 226 -6.43 3.44 -9.24
CA ALA A 226 -7.65 3.47 -10.05
C ALA A 226 -8.85 2.97 -9.25
N ALA A 227 -8.70 1.85 -8.54
CA ALA A 227 -9.75 1.30 -7.69
C ALA A 227 -10.15 2.26 -6.53
N VAL A 228 -9.18 2.89 -5.85
CA VAL A 228 -9.48 3.84 -4.76
C VAL A 228 -10.21 5.07 -5.30
N GLU A 229 -9.75 5.65 -6.42
CA GLU A 229 -10.41 6.80 -7.04
C GLU A 229 -11.83 6.47 -7.50
N LEU A 230 -12.04 5.30 -8.10
CA LEU A 230 -13.38 4.83 -8.45
C LEU A 230 -14.25 4.71 -7.19
N CYS A 231 -13.73 4.18 -6.09
CA CYS A 231 -14.46 4.13 -4.82
C CYS A 231 -14.82 5.54 -4.29
N ALA A 232 -13.91 6.51 -4.41
CA ALA A 232 -14.12 7.90 -3.99
C ALA A 232 -15.21 8.61 -4.80
N LEU A 233 -15.27 8.36 -6.12
CA LEU A 233 -16.32 8.89 -6.99
C LEU A 233 -17.71 8.40 -6.59
N ILE A 234 -17.80 7.19 -6.04
CA ILE A 234 -19.07 6.52 -5.75
C ILE A 234 -19.54 6.80 -4.33
N ARG A 235 -18.60 6.90 -3.38
CA ARG A 235 -18.91 7.28 -2.00
C ARG A 235 -17.99 8.39 -1.52
N ARG A 236 -18.55 9.59 -1.47
CA ARG A 236 -18.05 10.69 -0.64
C ARG A 236 -18.58 10.48 0.77
N GLY A 237 -17.75 9.91 1.63
CA GLY A 237 -18.10 9.64 3.02
C GLY A 237 -17.12 10.34 3.95
N GLU A 238 -17.65 11.13 4.88
CA GLU A 238 -16.86 11.63 6.00
C GLU A 238 -16.35 10.46 6.85
N ARG A 239 -15.12 10.57 7.33
CA ARG A 239 -14.54 9.57 8.22
C ARG A 239 -15.38 9.49 9.51
N PRO A 240 -15.86 8.31 9.91
CA PRO A 240 -16.58 8.20 11.17
C PRO A 240 -15.64 8.59 12.32
N LEU A 241 -16.14 9.46 13.21
CA LEU A 241 -15.41 9.85 14.41
C LEU A 241 -15.10 8.59 15.24
N SER A 242 -13.83 8.37 15.54
CA SER A 242 -13.38 7.26 16.38
C SER A 242 -13.88 7.47 17.81
N THR A 243 -15.03 6.89 18.15
CA THR A 243 -15.63 7.03 19.49
C THR A 243 -15.00 6.10 20.53
N HIS A 244 -14.33 5.01 20.12
CA HIS A 244 -13.74 4.03 21.04
C HIS A 244 -12.59 3.27 20.38
N PHE A 245 -11.36 3.35 20.92
CA PHE A 245 -10.22 2.41 20.82
C PHE A 245 -9.78 1.81 19.47
N LYS A 246 -10.57 1.93 18.43
CA LYS A 246 -10.44 1.19 17.19
C LYS A 246 -9.91 2.16 16.17
N PHE A 247 -8.74 1.81 15.66
CA PHE A 247 -8.19 2.48 14.49
C PHE A 247 -9.25 2.51 13.37
N VAL A 248 -9.53 3.71 12.88
CA VAL A 248 -10.45 3.96 11.77
C VAL A 248 -9.59 4.15 10.52
N LEU A 249 -9.96 3.47 9.44
CA LEU A 249 -9.29 3.61 8.16
C LEU A 249 -9.50 5.04 7.59
N PRO A 250 -8.56 5.56 6.79
CA PRO A 250 -8.74 6.85 6.15
C PRO A 250 -9.91 6.79 5.15
N ASN A 251 -10.50 7.95 4.86
CA ASN A 251 -11.46 8.06 3.76
C ASN A 251 -10.75 7.82 2.41
N ASN A 252 -11.51 7.66 1.33
CA ASN A 252 -10.96 7.27 0.03
C ASN A 252 -10.06 8.37 -0.57
N ASP A 253 -10.39 9.65 -0.36
CA ASP A 253 -9.58 10.77 -0.85
C ASP A 253 -8.20 10.78 -0.17
N HIS A 254 -8.16 10.63 1.16
CA HIS A 254 -6.91 10.58 1.91
C HIS A 254 -6.12 9.30 1.61
N LEU A 255 -6.79 8.16 1.41
CA LEU A 255 -6.14 6.92 0.97
C LEU A 255 -5.50 7.08 -0.41
N TYR A 256 -6.21 7.71 -1.35
CA TYR A 256 -5.67 8.01 -2.67
C TYR A 256 -4.40 8.86 -2.57
N ARG A 257 -4.42 9.90 -1.72
CA ARG A 257 -3.24 10.73 -1.45
C ARG A 257 -2.07 9.94 -0.87
N ILE A 258 -2.32 9.01 0.04
CA ILE A 258 -1.29 8.10 0.58
C ILE A 258 -0.68 7.25 -0.55
N PHE A 259 -1.51 6.65 -1.41
CA PHE A 259 -1.04 5.83 -2.52
C PHE A 259 -0.28 6.65 -3.56
N ALA A 260 -0.74 7.85 -3.86
CA ALA A 260 -0.07 8.77 -4.77
C ALA A 260 1.30 9.15 -4.23
N ALA A 261 1.40 9.53 -2.95
CA ALA A 261 2.69 9.83 -2.32
C ALA A 261 3.67 8.63 -2.33
N CYS A 262 3.17 7.41 -2.14
CA CYS A 262 3.98 6.20 -2.29
C CYS A 262 4.48 6.03 -3.74
N LYS A 263 3.63 6.29 -4.73
CA LYS A 263 3.99 6.21 -6.16
C LYS A 263 5.02 7.29 -6.52
N ASP A 264 4.76 8.53 -6.13
CA ASP A 264 5.66 9.67 -6.40
C ASP A 264 7.03 9.45 -5.74
N PHE A 265 7.07 8.77 -4.58
CA PHE A 265 8.33 8.37 -3.98
C PHE A 265 9.06 7.29 -4.79
N LEU A 266 8.35 6.31 -5.35
CA LEU A 266 8.94 5.31 -6.26
C LEU A 266 9.49 5.98 -7.52
N ASP A 267 8.79 6.97 -8.07
CA ASP A 267 9.23 7.76 -9.23
C ASP A 267 10.39 8.73 -8.88
N SER A 268 10.69 8.93 -7.59
CA SER A 268 11.66 9.94 -7.16
C SER A 268 13.10 9.52 -7.47
N PRO A 269 14.02 10.50 -7.62
CA PRO A 269 15.46 10.21 -7.78
C PRO A 269 16.07 9.39 -6.65
N MET A 270 15.41 9.34 -5.49
CA MET A 270 15.85 8.56 -4.34
C MET A 270 15.72 7.05 -4.53
N VAL A 271 14.90 6.62 -5.50
CA VAL A 271 14.66 5.22 -5.87
C VAL A 271 15.03 5.00 -7.33
N CYS A 272 14.58 5.86 -8.25
CA CYS A 272 14.83 5.74 -9.68
C CYS A 272 16.20 6.27 -10.15
N GLY A 273 16.92 7.06 -9.36
CA GLY A 273 18.23 7.58 -9.75
C GLY A 273 18.12 8.88 -10.54
N ASN A 274 18.84 9.03 -11.65
CA ASN A 274 18.72 10.27 -12.42
C ASN A 274 17.34 10.39 -13.06
N PRO A 275 16.82 11.62 -13.29
CA PRO A 275 15.53 11.87 -13.93
C PRO A 275 15.39 11.37 -15.40
N GLY A 276 16.36 10.60 -15.89
CA GLY A 276 16.34 9.92 -17.19
C GLY A 276 16.36 8.39 -17.11
N ALA A 277 16.49 7.80 -15.91
CA ALA A 277 16.35 6.36 -15.70
C ALA A 277 14.89 5.97 -15.92
N ALA A 278 14.58 5.51 -17.13
CA ALA A 278 13.22 5.24 -17.53
C ALA A 278 12.73 3.94 -16.88
N ILE A 279 11.70 4.05 -16.04
CA ILE A 279 10.82 2.93 -15.70
C ILE A 279 10.43 2.25 -17.02
N ILE A 280 10.69 0.95 -17.13
CA ILE A 280 10.46 0.20 -18.37
C ILE A 280 8.95 -0.03 -18.50
N PRO A 281 8.25 0.63 -19.44
CA PRO A 281 6.79 0.54 -19.50
C PRO A 281 6.33 -0.88 -19.80
N ALA A 282 7.08 -1.63 -20.62
CA ALA A 282 6.77 -3.01 -20.97
C ALA A 282 6.76 -3.94 -19.74
N LEU A 283 7.74 -3.82 -18.83
CA LEU A 283 7.75 -4.61 -17.60
C LEU A 283 6.60 -4.22 -16.68
N VAL A 284 6.32 -2.92 -16.53
CA VAL A 284 5.17 -2.48 -15.73
C VAL A 284 3.87 -3.10 -16.27
N VAL A 285 3.67 -3.08 -17.59
CA VAL A 285 2.51 -3.70 -18.23
C VAL A 285 2.48 -5.21 -17.97
N GLU A 286 3.60 -5.92 -18.10
CA GLU A 286 3.67 -7.36 -17.83
C GLU A 286 3.25 -7.71 -16.39
N PHE A 287 3.78 -7.01 -15.39
CA PHE A 287 3.38 -7.21 -13.99
C PHE A 287 1.92 -6.82 -13.73
N GLN A 288 1.43 -5.76 -14.39
CA GLN A 288 0.03 -5.36 -14.31
C GLN A 288 -0.90 -6.43 -14.89
N GLU A 289 -0.60 -6.94 -16.09
CA GLU A 289 -1.36 -8.00 -16.74
C GLU A 289 -1.36 -9.27 -15.89
N CYS A 290 -0.19 -9.71 -15.41
CA CYS A 290 -0.08 -10.86 -14.52
C CYS A 290 -0.96 -10.73 -13.27
N PHE A 291 -0.97 -9.54 -12.66
CA PHE A 291 -1.84 -9.28 -11.51
C PHE A 291 -3.33 -9.30 -11.89
N ILE A 292 -3.74 -8.68 -13.00
CA ILE A 292 -5.14 -8.70 -13.44
C ILE A 292 -5.59 -10.12 -13.79
N TYR A 293 -4.78 -10.88 -14.51
CA TYR A 293 -5.10 -12.26 -14.90
C TYR A 293 -5.20 -13.19 -13.70
N SER A 294 -4.36 -13.03 -12.67
CA SER A 294 -4.47 -13.84 -11.45
C SER A 294 -5.80 -13.62 -10.71
N LEU A 295 -6.39 -12.43 -10.82
CA LEU A 295 -7.73 -12.16 -10.28
C LEU A 295 -8.87 -12.76 -11.11
N ILE A 296 -8.71 -12.81 -12.43
CA ILE A 296 -9.71 -13.42 -13.32
C ILE A 296 -9.78 -14.93 -13.07
N CYS A 297 -8.62 -15.60 -12.95
CA CYS A 297 -8.53 -17.04 -12.77
C CYS A 297 -8.89 -17.53 -11.35
N SER A 298 -8.99 -16.65 -10.36
CA SER A 298 -9.29 -17.01 -8.96
C SER A 298 -10.78 -17.06 -8.62
N ASN A 299 -11.67 -17.07 -9.63
CA ASN A 299 -13.12 -17.07 -9.49
C ASN A 299 -13.67 -15.88 -8.66
N VAL A 300 -12.90 -14.81 -8.47
CA VAL A 300 -13.38 -13.54 -7.85
C VAL A 300 -14.60 -12.99 -8.60
N VAL A 301 -14.68 -13.30 -9.89
CA VAL A 301 -15.75 -12.89 -10.82
C VAL A 301 -16.97 -13.82 -10.77
N GLU A 302 -16.81 -15.07 -10.33
CA GLU A 302 -17.88 -16.05 -10.26
C GLU A 302 -18.55 -15.98 -8.88
N CYS A 303 -19.79 -15.49 -8.84
CA CYS A 303 -20.68 -15.53 -7.67
C CYS A 303 -20.57 -14.37 -6.67
N VAL A 304 -21.03 -13.18 -7.06
CA VAL A 304 -21.65 -12.26 -6.09
C VAL A 304 -22.86 -11.57 -6.73
N ASP A 305 -24.04 -12.14 -6.55
CA ASP A 305 -25.32 -11.55 -6.99
C ASP A 305 -25.88 -10.53 -5.97
N ASP A 306 -25.11 -10.24 -4.91
CA ASP A 306 -25.50 -9.33 -3.81
C ASP A 306 -24.99 -7.90 -4.07
N ASP A 307 -25.42 -7.26 -5.17
CA ASP A 307 -25.25 -5.81 -5.35
C ASP A 307 -26.31 -5.03 -4.55
N LEU A 308 -26.34 -5.26 -3.23
CA LEU A 308 -27.38 -4.78 -2.30
C LEU A 308 -27.57 -3.25 -2.33
N MET A 309 -26.57 -2.50 -2.83
CA MET A 309 -26.58 -1.04 -2.92
C MET A 309 -26.54 -0.50 -4.37
N ARG A 310 -26.69 -1.36 -5.39
CA ARG A 310 -26.53 -1.00 -6.82
C ARG A 310 -25.17 -0.35 -7.16
N TYR A 311 -24.20 -0.59 -6.31
CA TYR A 311 -22.88 -0.02 -6.37
C TYR A 311 -22.16 -0.48 -7.64
N ARG A 312 -22.19 -1.79 -7.94
CA ARG A 312 -21.49 -2.34 -9.11
C ARG A 312 -22.09 -1.81 -10.39
N ARG A 313 -23.41 -1.62 -10.42
CA ARG A 313 -24.08 -0.94 -11.55
C ARG A 313 -23.58 0.49 -11.74
N TYR A 314 -23.42 1.26 -10.66
CA TYR A 314 -22.94 2.64 -10.75
C TYR A 314 -21.45 2.71 -11.14
N ALA A 315 -20.60 1.85 -10.56
CA ALA A 315 -19.22 1.68 -11.01
C ALA A 315 -19.15 1.31 -12.50
N GLY A 316 -19.98 0.35 -12.92
CA GLY A 316 -20.11 -0.08 -14.32
C GLY A 316 -20.52 1.07 -15.24
N ALA A 317 -21.40 1.98 -14.81
CA ALA A 317 -21.78 3.15 -15.60
C ALA A 317 -20.60 4.10 -15.83
N ILE A 318 -19.82 4.41 -14.78
CA ILE A 318 -18.60 5.24 -14.89
C ILE A 318 -17.57 4.59 -15.83
N LEU A 319 -17.43 3.27 -15.73
CA LEU A 319 -16.51 2.48 -16.56
C LEU A 319 -17.00 2.30 -18.01
N ALA A 320 -18.31 2.34 -18.26
CA ALA A 320 -18.88 2.23 -19.60
C ALA A 320 -18.83 3.57 -20.36
N GLU A 321 -18.86 4.70 -19.67
CA GLU A 321 -18.87 6.03 -20.28
C GLU A 321 -17.52 6.37 -20.94
N GLN A 322 -17.47 6.28 -22.27
CA GLN A 322 -16.22 6.40 -23.06
C GLN A 322 -15.45 7.73 -22.88
N PRO A 323 -16.07 8.92 -22.78
CA PRO A 323 -15.31 10.14 -22.57
C PRO A 323 -15.17 10.54 -21.09
N SER A 324 -15.42 9.65 -20.11
CA SER A 324 -15.34 10.03 -18.70
C SER A 324 -13.90 10.48 -18.31
N PRO A 325 -13.74 11.55 -17.50
CA PRO A 325 -12.43 12.00 -17.06
C PRO A 325 -11.61 10.90 -16.36
N TYR A 326 -12.31 10.05 -15.60
CA TYR A 326 -11.74 8.87 -14.96
C TYR A 326 -11.08 7.92 -15.98
N ARG A 327 -11.80 7.52 -17.05
CA ARG A 327 -11.23 6.63 -18.07
C ARG A 327 -10.09 7.28 -18.83
N LYS A 328 -10.23 8.55 -19.23
CA LYS A 328 -9.17 9.28 -19.94
C LYS A 328 -7.85 9.27 -19.14
N LYS A 329 -7.93 9.50 -17.83
CA LYS A 329 -6.77 9.44 -16.93
C LYS A 329 -6.17 8.04 -16.88
N TRP A 330 -6.97 7.01 -16.60
CA TRP A 330 -6.46 5.66 -16.39
C TRP A 330 -6.02 4.95 -17.67
N ASN A 331 -6.61 5.25 -18.82
CA ASN A 331 -6.10 4.83 -20.13
C ASN A 331 -4.74 5.45 -20.47
N GLY A 332 -4.46 6.65 -19.95
CA GLY A 332 -3.15 7.29 -20.11
C GLY A 332 -2.05 6.68 -19.24
N LEU A 333 -2.42 6.02 -18.13
CA LEU A 333 -1.47 5.46 -17.16
C LEU A 333 -1.33 3.93 -17.27
N ILE A 334 -2.40 3.24 -17.66
CA ILE A 334 -2.48 1.78 -17.78
C ILE A 334 -2.86 1.47 -19.24
N PRO A 335 -1.90 1.10 -20.10
CA PRO A 335 -2.12 0.99 -21.56
C PRO A 335 -3.24 0.03 -21.98
N PHE A 336 -3.52 -0.99 -21.18
CA PHE A 336 -4.55 -1.99 -21.45
C PHE A 336 -5.79 -1.83 -20.56
N PHE A 337 -5.98 -0.67 -19.92
CA PHE A 337 -7.08 -0.45 -18.98
C PHE A 337 -8.46 -0.76 -19.57
N ASP A 338 -8.68 -0.43 -20.84
CA ASP A 338 -9.90 -0.75 -21.57
C ASP A 338 -10.15 -2.27 -21.75
N SER A 339 -9.10 -3.08 -21.64
CA SER A 339 -9.19 -4.55 -21.68
C SER A 339 -9.53 -5.16 -20.31
N ILE A 340 -9.46 -4.38 -19.22
CA ILE A 340 -9.80 -4.87 -17.88
C ILE A 340 -11.33 -4.97 -17.77
N PRO A 341 -11.90 -6.13 -17.40
CA PRO A 341 -13.34 -6.28 -17.25
C PRO A 341 -13.92 -5.29 -16.22
N ALA A 342 -14.99 -4.57 -16.60
CA ALA A 342 -15.57 -3.54 -15.74
C ALA A 342 -16.10 -4.08 -14.40
N ASN A 343 -16.62 -5.30 -14.41
CA ASN A 343 -17.02 -6.03 -13.19
C ASN A 343 -15.83 -6.33 -12.28
N LEU A 344 -14.66 -6.68 -12.83
CA LEU A 344 -13.45 -6.89 -12.05
C LEU A 344 -13.00 -5.59 -11.39
N MET A 345 -12.97 -4.48 -12.13
CA MET A 345 -12.66 -3.17 -11.55
C MET A 345 -13.65 -2.79 -10.45
N ALA A 346 -14.96 -3.01 -10.67
CA ALA A 346 -15.98 -2.77 -9.64
C ALA A 346 -15.71 -3.59 -8.36
N ILE A 347 -15.39 -4.88 -8.47
CA ILE A 347 -15.05 -5.74 -7.33
C ILE A 347 -13.77 -5.24 -6.62
N LEU A 348 -12.75 -4.84 -7.38
CA LEU A 348 -11.49 -4.35 -6.83
C LEU A 348 -11.66 -3.13 -5.94
N CYS A 349 -12.57 -2.22 -6.28
CA CYS A 349 -12.82 -1.03 -5.49
C CYS A 349 -13.75 -1.23 -4.29
N GLU A 350 -14.55 -2.32 -4.22
CA GLU A 350 -15.48 -2.56 -3.10
C GLU A 350 -14.81 -2.66 -1.75
N LYS A 351 -13.59 -3.21 -1.72
CA LYS A 351 -12.85 -3.39 -0.46
C LYS A 351 -12.62 -2.05 0.26
N TYR A 352 -12.55 -0.94 -0.47
CA TYR A 352 -12.33 0.40 0.07
C TYR A 352 -13.58 1.03 0.71
N PHE A 353 -14.73 0.35 0.69
CA PHE A 353 -15.90 0.80 1.46
C PHE A 353 -15.79 0.62 2.96
N THR A 354 -14.85 -0.20 3.45
CA THR A 354 -14.75 -0.42 4.89
C THR A 354 -14.19 0.81 5.62
N ALA A 355 -14.79 1.15 6.76
CA ALA A 355 -14.28 2.20 7.65
C ALA A 355 -13.36 1.63 8.75
N PHE A 356 -13.38 0.30 8.95
CA PHE A 356 -12.60 -0.38 9.97
C PHE A 356 -11.73 -1.46 9.34
N PRO A 357 -10.54 -1.73 9.89
CA PRO A 357 -9.70 -2.83 9.42
C PRO A 357 -10.46 -4.17 9.46
N LYS A 358 -10.51 -4.87 8.33
CA LYS A 358 -11.07 -6.23 8.25
C LYS A 358 -10.12 -7.25 8.88
N LYS A 359 -8.81 -7.04 8.74
CA LYS A 359 -7.74 -7.84 9.34
C LYS A 359 -6.67 -6.90 9.90
N VAL A 360 -6.07 -7.28 11.01
CA VAL A 360 -4.85 -6.66 11.55
C VAL A 360 -3.73 -7.68 11.34
N PRO A 361 -2.55 -7.29 10.81
CA PRO A 361 -1.45 -8.21 10.66
C PRO A 361 -0.98 -8.74 12.03
N GLU A 362 -0.25 -9.84 12.02
CA GLU A 362 0.41 -10.33 13.24
C GLU A 362 1.41 -9.30 13.74
N LEU A 363 1.30 -8.92 15.02
CA LEU A 363 2.13 -7.91 15.67
C LEU A 363 3.06 -8.59 16.70
N ASP A 364 4.28 -8.08 16.79
CA ASP A 364 5.36 -8.59 17.67
C ASP A 364 5.05 -8.57 19.16
N ILE A 365 4.34 -7.52 19.63
CA ILE A 365 3.96 -7.35 21.02
C ILE A 365 2.43 -7.24 21.10
N PRO A 366 1.74 -8.16 21.79
CA PRO A 366 0.31 -8.04 22.07
C PRO A 366 -0.03 -6.75 22.82
N LEU A 367 -1.24 -6.22 22.60
CA LEU A 367 -1.70 -4.99 23.26
C LEU A 367 -1.61 -5.07 24.80
N SER A 368 -1.90 -6.24 25.37
CA SER A 368 -1.82 -6.52 26.81
C SER A 368 -0.39 -6.39 27.37
N GLU A 369 0.62 -6.58 26.53
CA GLU A 369 2.03 -6.60 26.93
C GLU A 369 2.74 -5.26 26.69
N LEU A 370 2.06 -4.27 26.07
CA LEU A 370 2.60 -2.93 25.86
C LEU A 370 2.78 -2.12 27.17
N GLY A 371 2.37 -2.68 28.31
CA GLY A 371 2.51 -2.06 29.63
C GLY A 371 1.76 -0.74 29.73
N LEU A 372 0.56 -0.70 29.13
CA LEU A 372 -0.40 0.38 29.26
C LEU A 372 -0.84 0.53 30.72
N VAL A 373 -1.03 1.76 31.15
CA VAL A 373 -1.49 2.05 32.51
C VAL A 373 -2.96 1.68 32.63
N ASP A 374 -3.28 0.76 33.54
CA ASP A 374 -4.67 0.54 33.94
C ASP A 374 -5.08 1.63 34.94
N ILE A 375 -5.91 2.55 34.45
CA ILE A 375 -6.48 3.66 35.21
C ILE A 375 -7.16 3.16 36.50
N LYS A 376 -7.71 1.94 36.51
CA LYS A 376 -8.38 1.36 37.69
C LYS A 376 -7.42 1.01 38.83
N THR A 377 -6.13 0.88 38.52
CA THR A 377 -5.09 0.50 39.48
C THR A 377 -4.22 1.68 39.94
N GLU A 378 -4.43 2.85 39.35
CA GLU A 378 -3.69 4.08 39.67
C GLU A 378 -4.16 4.67 41.02
N ASP A 379 -3.25 5.28 41.78
CA ASP A 379 -3.59 6.04 42.99
C ASP A 379 -4.56 7.18 42.67
N SER A 380 -5.75 7.14 43.27
CA SER A 380 -6.84 8.10 43.02
C SER A 380 -6.42 9.56 43.23
N ILE A 381 -5.60 9.85 44.24
CA ILE A 381 -5.19 11.24 44.54
C ILE A 381 -4.22 11.73 43.46
N ARG A 382 -3.28 10.87 43.04
CA ARG A 382 -2.33 11.18 41.99
C ARG A 382 -3.05 11.35 40.64
N TRP A 383 -4.02 10.48 40.35
CA TRP A 383 -4.82 10.54 39.15
C TRP A 383 -5.65 11.83 39.06
N GLU A 384 -6.30 12.22 40.15
CA GLU A 384 -7.07 13.48 40.22
C GLU A 384 -6.17 14.71 39.96
N LYS A 385 -4.98 14.76 40.56
CA LYS A 385 -4.00 15.83 40.29
C LYS A 385 -3.59 15.87 38.81
N ASN A 386 -3.38 14.71 38.19
CA ASN A 386 -3.06 14.62 36.76
C ASN A 386 -4.22 15.12 35.89
N ILE A 387 -5.47 14.77 36.21
CA ILE A 387 -6.66 15.26 35.50
C ILE A 387 -6.76 16.79 35.60
N ILE A 388 -6.58 17.36 36.79
CA ILE A 388 -6.64 18.82 36.98
C ILE A 388 -5.54 19.51 36.15
N HIS A 389 -4.32 18.95 36.15
CA HIS A 389 -3.24 19.48 35.34
C HIS A 389 -3.55 19.40 33.85
N ASP A 390 -4.09 18.27 33.38
CA ASP A 390 -4.48 18.06 32.00
C ASP A 390 -5.56 19.05 31.54
N HIS A 391 -6.59 19.31 32.35
CA HIS A 391 -7.61 20.32 32.06
C HIS A 391 -7.05 21.73 31.97
N ARG A 392 -6.14 22.10 32.89
CA ARG A 392 -5.44 23.40 32.83
C ARG A 392 -4.59 23.52 31.57
N LEU A 393 -3.88 22.46 31.19
CA LEU A 393 -3.08 22.43 29.99
C LEU A 393 -3.93 22.49 28.72
N SER A 394 -5.07 21.78 28.69
CA SER A 394 -6.07 21.86 27.62
C SER A 394 -6.59 23.30 27.46
N ALA A 395 -7.01 23.96 28.55
CA ALA A 395 -7.46 25.34 28.52
C ALA A 395 -6.37 26.30 27.99
N LEU A 396 -5.13 26.14 28.46
CA LEU A 396 -4.00 26.92 27.96
C LEU A 396 -3.74 26.67 26.47
N SER A 397 -3.76 25.40 26.05
CA SER A 397 -3.57 24.99 24.65
C SER A 397 -4.60 25.65 23.73
N MET A 398 -5.87 25.66 24.15
CA MET A 398 -6.95 26.33 23.42
C MET A 398 -6.75 27.84 23.32
N LEU A 399 -6.29 28.49 24.40
CA LEU A 399 -5.99 29.94 24.39
C LEU A 399 -4.80 30.28 23.48
N GLU A 400 -3.80 29.41 23.41
CA GLU A 400 -2.61 29.59 22.55
C GLU A 400 -2.84 29.11 21.10
N GLY A 401 -3.98 28.50 20.79
CA GLY A 401 -4.26 27.93 19.47
C GLY A 401 -3.37 26.73 19.11
N LYS A 402 -2.87 26.00 20.12
CA LYS A 402 -2.02 24.81 19.95
C LYS A 402 -2.77 23.54 20.35
N SER A 403 -2.29 22.38 19.90
CA SER A 403 -2.81 21.13 20.43
C SER A 403 -2.20 20.82 21.81
N ILE A 404 -2.96 20.12 22.67
CA ILE A 404 -2.42 19.66 23.96
C ILE A 404 -1.21 18.72 23.77
N GLY A 405 -1.19 17.99 22.66
CA GLY A 405 -0.07 17.10 22.32
C GLY A 405 1.22 17.88 22.04
N GLU A 406 1.14 18.99 21.31
CA GLU A 406 2.27 19.88 21.07
C GLU A 406 2.80 20.51 22.36
N MET A 407 1.89 20.97 23.22
CA MET A 407 2.26 21.51 24.53
C MET A 407 3.03 20.49 25.37
N ARG A 408 2.58 19.23 25.38
CA ARG A 408 3.25 18.13 26.08
C ARG A 408 4.61 17.76 25.49
N ARG A 409 4.79 17.83 24.17
CA ARG A 409 6.10 17.57 23.54
C ARG A 409 7.12 18.67 23.83
N ASN A 410 6.65 19.91 23.98
CA ASN A 410 7.50 21.07 24.23
C ASN A 410 7.91 21.20 25.70
N ASP A 411 7.29 20.46 26.62
CA ASP A 411 7.66 20.43 28.03
C ASP A 411 8.85 19.46 28.25
N PRO A 412 10.04 19.96 28.60
CA PRO A 412 11.22 19.13 28.80
C PRO A 412 11.12 18.24 30.06
N GLN A 413 10.22 18.54 30.99
CA GLN A 413 10.03 17.75 32.21
C GLN A 413 9.09 16.55 31.99
N THR A 414 8.42 16.50 30.84
CA THR A 414 7.38 15.53 30.56
C THR A 414 7.91 14.35 29.75
N SER A 415 7.76 13.14 30.31
CA SER A 415 8.06 11.90 29.59
C SER A 415 6.95 11.56 28.60
N ILE A 416 7.23 11.78 27.31
CA ILE A 416 6.34 11.42 26.18
C ILE A 416 5.94 9.94 26.21
N TYR A 417 6.87 9.06 26.61
CA TYR A 417 6.63 7.63 26.74
C TYR A 417 5.61 7.33 27.85
N SER A 418 5.77 7.96 29.02
CA SER A 418 4.85 7.78 30.15
C SER A 418 3.46 8.32 29.83
N LEU A 419 3.37 9.46 29.15
CA LEU A 419 2.09 10.01 28.68
C LEU A 419 1.37 9.05 27.74
N SER A 420 2.09 8.49 26.77
CA SER A 420 1.49 7.56 25.81
C SER A 420 0.98 6.30 26.51
N LYS A 421 1.73 5.77 27.49
CA LYS A 421 1.28 4.65 28.35
C LYS A 421 0.02 4.96 29.13
N ALA A 422 -0.17 6.20 29.55
CA ALA A 422 -1.37 6.70 30.20
C ALA A 422 -2.47 7.13 29.21
N HIS A 423 -2.37 6.72 27.93
CA HIS A 423 -3.30 7.06 26.86
C HIS A 423 -3.45 8.56 26.58
N LYS A 424 -2.51 9.39 27.02
CA LYS A 424 -2.55 10.83 26.83
C LYS A 424 -2.08 11.21 25.43
N CYS A 425 -2.77 12.17 24.83
CA CYS A 425 -2.40 12.68 23.51
C CYS A 425 -1.05 13.38 23.55
N ILE A 426 -0.18 12.99 22.62
CA ILE A 426 1.09 13.67 22.35
C ILE A 426 1.13 14.20 20.92
N CYS A 427 0.07 14.07 20.12
CA CYS A 427 0.10 14.31 18.68
C CYS A 427 0.29 15.79 18.29
N ASN A 428 0.93 16.03 17.13
CA ASN A 428 1.03 17.38 16.56
C ASN A 428 -0.34 17.84 16.03
N SER A 429 -0.51 19.15 15.82
CA SER A 429 -1.74 19.78 15.30
C SER A 429 -2.23 19.24 13.95
N ILE A 430 -1.32 18.65 13.16
CA ILE A 430 -1.62 18.01 11.86
C ILE A 430 -2.32 16.65 12.00
N CYS A 431 -2.36 16.08 13.21
CA CYS A 431 -3.02 14.80 13.45
C CYS A 431 -4.53 14.99 13.59
N PHE A 432 -5.31 14.06 13.08
CA PHE A 432 -6.78 14.09 13.17
C PHE A 432 -7.29 14.16 14.62
N CYS A 433 -6.57 13.55 15.57
CA CYS A 433 -7.01 13.53 16.98
C CYS A 433 -6.68 14.84 17.72
N ALA A 434 -5.89 15.73 17.14
CA ALA A 434 -5.33 16.89 17.85
C ALA A 434 -6.42 17.80 18.43
N GLU A 435 -7.44 18.13 17.64
CA GLU A 435 -8.55 18.96 18.09
C GLU A 435 -9.38 18.24 19.15
N ALA A 436 -9.83 17.01 18.85
CA ALA A 436 -10.66 16.21 19.74
C ALA A 436 -9.99 16.02 21.11
N CYS A 437 -8.70 15.67 21.15
CA CYS A 437 -7.96 15.49 22.40
C CYS A 437 -7.66 16.80 23.14
N THR A 438 -7.75 17.96 22.49
CA THR A 438 -7.47 19.27 23.11
C THR A 438 -8.71 19.87 23.76
N ARG A 439 -9.92 19.51 23.30
CA ARG A 439 -11.17 20.00 23.89
C ARG A 439 -11.34 19.51 25.34
N HIS A 440 -12.08 20.28 26.12
CA HIS A 440 -12.34 20.00 27.54
C HIS A 440 -12.93 18.60 27.77
N ASP A 441 -13.86 18.17 26.93
CA ASP A 441 -14.48 16.84 26.98
C ASP A 441 -13.58 15.72 26.45
N GLY A 442 -12.51 16.07 25.73
CA GLY A 442 -11.58 15.14 25.10
C GLY A 442 -10.30 14.87 25.87
N VAL A 443 -9.95 15.72 26.83
CA VAL A 443 -8.66 15.60 27.55
C VAL A 443 -8.59 14.38 28.47
N GLU A 444 -9.73 13.93 28.96
CA GLU A 444 -9.87 12.70 29.75
C GLU A 444 -10.01 11.46 28.86
N ASN A 445 -10.38 11.64 27.59
CA ASN A 445 -10.54 10.55 26.65
C ASN A 445 -9.19 10.01 26.20
N TRP A 446 -9.18 8.73 25.86
CA TRP A 446 -7.97 8.06 25.43
C TRP A 446 -7.61 8.52 24.03
N CYS A 447 -6.35 8.89 23.83
CA CYS A 447 -5.86 9.25 22.51
C CYS A 447 -5.79 7.99 21.62
N PRO A 448 -6.43 8.00 20.43
CA PRO A 448 -6.40 6.86 19.52
C PRO A 448 -5.00 6.58 18.96
N CYS A 449 -4.08 7.54 19.05
CA CYS A 449 -2.69 7.39 18.58
C CYS A 449 -1.72 6.90 19.67
N ALA A 450 -2.18 6.68 20.90
CA ALA A 450 -1.32 6.31 22.03
C ALA A 450 -0.59 4.98 21.79
N GLU A 451 -1.32 3.94 21.36
CA GLU A 451 -0.73 2.62 21.06
C GLU A 451 0.36 2.72 19.98
N ARG A 452 0.05 3.43 18.89
CA ARG A 452 0.98 3.69 17.78
C ARG A 452 2.29 4.27 18.32
N HIS A 453 2.20 5.31 19.13
CA HIS A 453 3.36 5.99 19.68
C HIS A 453 4.18 5.11 20.61
N ILE A 454 3.54 4.31 21.47
CA ILE A 454 4.25 3.34 22.33
C ILE A 454 5.01 2.34 21.48
N ARG A 455 4.38 1.75 20.47
CA ARG A 455 5.02 0.78 19.58
C ARG A 455 6.23 1.37 18.87
N ILE A 456 6.12 2.58 18.33
CA ILE A 456 7.26 3.28 17.69
C ILE A 456 8.38 3.54 18.70
N MET A 457 8.07 4.04 19.89
CA MET A 457 9.07 4.33 20.92
C MET A 457 9.74 3.06 21.45
N THR A 458 8.98 1.98 21.63
CA THR A 458 9.49 0.66 22.02
C THR A 458 10.43 0.12 20.96
N ALA A 459 10.02 0.13 19.68
CA ALA A 459 10.88 -0.28 18.58
C ALA A 459 12.18 0.52 18.51
N ARG A 460 12.15 1.84 18.72
CA ARG A 460 13.36 2.69 18.76
C ARG A 460 14.28 2.39 19.94
N ARG A 461 13.71 2.07 21.10
CA ARG A 461 14.47 1.84 22.34
C ARG A 461 15.22 0.51 22.34
N HIS A 462 14.69 -0.53 21.70
CA HIS A 462 15.35 -1.83 21.63
C HIS A 462 16.59 -1.77 20.73
N LYS A 463 17.75 -2.10 21.32
CA LYS A 463 19.04 -2.16 20.58
C LYS A 463 19.24 -3.49 19.83
N SER A 464 18.53 -4.55 20.21
CA SER A 464 18.61 -5.88 19.60
C SER A 464 17.28 -6.28 18.98
N THR A 465 17.30 -7.33 18.15
CA THR A 465 16.15 -7.84 17.38
C THR A 465 15.04 -8.48 18.23
N GLY A 466 15.16 -8.50 19.55
CA GLY A 466 14.20 -9.18 20.44
C GLY A 466 14.04 -10.68 20.12
N GLY A 467 12.94 -11.28 20.58
CA GLY A 467 12.60 -12.68 20.32
C GLY A 467 11.70 -12.92 19.10
N ALA A 468 11.01 -11.89 18.60
CA ALA A 468 10.13 -12.00 17.44
C ALA A 468 10.92 -12.10 16.13
N MET A 469 10.37 -12.76 15.12
CA MET A 469 10.97 -12.83 13.77
C MET A 469 10.89 -11.48 13.04
N PHE A 470 11.80 -11.25 12.08
CA PHE A 470 11.90 -9.96 11.36
C PHE A 470 10.60 -9.58 10.65
N ASN A 471 9.95 -10.53 9.98
CA ASN A 471 8.68 -10.32 9.30
C ASN A 471 7.57 -9.82 10.25
N ILE A 472 7.49 -10.35 11.47
CA ILE A 472 6.51 -9.94 12.49
C ILE A 472 6.83 -8.52 12.99
N ARG A 473 8.11 -8.22 13.25
CA ARG A 473 8.51 -6.86 13.66
C ARG A 473 8.25 -5.85 12.53
N ALA A 474 8.55 -6.21 11.28
CA ALA A 474 8.25 -5.42 10.10
C ALA A 474 6.74 -5.20 9.89
N ASN A 475 5.89 -6.20 10.19
CA ASN A 475 4.43 -6.03 10.23
C ASN A 475 4.03 -4.97 11.26
N THR A 476 4.57 -5.02 12.48
CA THR A 476 4.31 -4.00 13.50
C THR A 476 4.69 -2.60 13.01
N LEU A 477 5.89 -2.45 12.44
CA LEU A 477 6.37 -1.17 11.92
C LEU A 477 5.48 -0.65 10.78
N ALA A 478 5.14 -1.50 9.82
CA ALA A 478 4.24 -1.14 8.72
C ALA A 478 2.86 -0.73 9.23
N TRP A 479 2.31 -1.45 10.20
CA TRP A 479 1.02 -1.15 10.81
C TRP A 479 1.02 0.23 11.49
N VAL A 480 2.02 0.53 12.31
CA VAL A 480 2.09 1.83 13.01
C VAL A 480 2.43 2.98 12.08
N CYS A 481 3.18 2.74 10.99
CA CYS A 481 3.41 3.74 9.94
C CYS A 481 2.12 4.02 9.19
N PHE A 482 1.36 2.99 8.80
CA PHE A 482 0.05 3.17 8.17
C PHE A 482 -0.95 3.90 9.07
N GLN A 483 -0.96 3.59 10.37
CA GLN A 483 -1.75 4.36 11.36
C GLN A 483 -1.33 5.83 11.43
N GLY A 484 -0.05 6.13 11.24
CA GLY A 484 0.48 7.49 11.19
C GLY A 484 -0.01 8.26 9.98
N LEU A 485 0.18 7.70 8.78
CA LEU A 485 -0.29 8.25 7.51
C LEU A 485 -1.81 8.46 7.53
N SER A 486 -2.56 7.47 8.00
CA SER A 486 -4.02 7.54 8.18
C SER A 486 -4.44 8.49 9.31
N GLY A 487 -3.52 8.82 10.20
CA GLY A 487 -3.72 9.70 11.35
C GLY A 487 -3.51 11.18 11.03
N LEU A 488 -3.11 11.52 9.80
CA LEU A 488 -3.04 12.90 9.35
C LEU A 488 -4.46 13.43 9.08
N LYS A 489 -4.65 14.75 9.22
CA LYS A 489 -5.87 15.42 8.78
C LYS A 489 -6.03 15.32 7.26
N GLU A 490 -7.27 15.34 6.80
CA GLU A 490 -7.61 15.17 5.39
C GLU A 490 -7.15 16.35 4.52
N ASP A 491 -7.06 17.54 5.11
CA ASP A 491 -6.57 18.79 4.50
C ASP A 491 -5.07 19.03 4.71
N VAL A 492 -4.33 18.03 5.23
CA VAL A 492 -2.89 18.16 5.47
C VAL A 492 -2.16 18.50 4.16
N GLN A 493 -1.14 19.36 4.21
CA GLN A 493 -0.31 19.63 3.03
C GLN A 493 0.48 18.39 2.59
N GLU A 494 0.69 18.24 1.28
CA GLU A 494 1.45 17.13 0.70
C GLU A 494 2.84 16.96 1.31
N ARG A 495 3.54 18.08 1.56
CA ARG A 495 4.85 18.07 2.24
C ARG A 495 4.82 17.32 3.58
N GLN A 496 3.75 17.44 4.36
CA GLN A 496 3.65 16.75 5.66
C GLN A 496 3.40 15.25 5.50
N LEU A 497 2.64 14.86 4.47
CA LEU A 497 2.47 13.45 4.12
C LEU A 497 3.82 12.83 3.74
N LEU A 498 4.61 13.52 2.93
CA LEU A 498 5.97 13.09 2.57
C LEU A 498 6.89 13.00 3.79
N LEU A 499 6.82 13.94 4.74
CA LEU A 499 7.60 13.86 5.99
C LEU A 499 7.25 12.61 6.82
N GLU A 500 5.98 12.22 6.87
CA GLU A 500 5.56 10.99 7.55
C GLU A 500 6.09 9.73 6.83
N VAL A 501 6.14 9.74 5.49
CA VAL A 501 6.77 8.69 4.67
C VAL A 501 8.29 8.64 4.91
N PHE A 502 8.96 9.78 5.04
CA PHE A 502 10.39 9.83 5.38
C PHE A 502 10.67 9.25 6.77
N GLU A 503 9.85 9.57 7.76
CA GLU A 503 10.02 9.03 9.11
C GLU A 503 9.81 7.52 9.15
N MET A 504 8.90 7.01 8.33
CA MET A 504 8.73 5.59 8.08
C MET A 504 10.02 4.95 7.53
N PHE A 505 10.68 5.54 6.53
CA PHE A 505 11.96 5.01 6.05
C PHE A 505 13.03 4.97 7.13
N ASN A 506 13.12 5.99 7.98
CA ASN A 506 14.07 6.01 9.10
C ASN A 506 13.81 4.86 10.09
N ILE A 507 12.54 4.57 10.38
CA ILE A 507 12.16 3.49 11.29
C ILE A 507 12.52 2.11 10.71
N PHE A 508 12.26 1.90 9.42
CA PHE A 508 12.61 0.65 8.74
C PHE A 508 14.12 0.48 8.57
N ASP A 509 14.84 1.54 8.19
CA ASP A 509 16.30 1.54 8.06
C ASP A 509 16.95 1.10 9.38
N MET A 510 16.52 1.70 10.49
CA MET A 510 16.96 1.30 11.83
C MET A 510 16.70 -0.20 12.09
N GLU A 511 15.53 -0.72 11.74
CA GLU A 511 15.18 -2.13 12.00
C GLU A 511 15.96 -3.11 11.12
N ILE A 512 16.15 -2.77 9.84
CA ILE A 512 16.98 -3.53 8.91
C ILE A 512 18.43 -3.55 9.39
N GLN A 513 18.96 -2.40 9.83
CA GLN A 513 20.30 -2.31 10.39
C GLN A 513 20.44 -3.18 11.64
N LYS A 514 19.45 -3.24 12.54
CA LYS A 514 19.48 -4.17 13.70
C LYS A 514 19.51 -5.62 13.27
N GLN A 515 18.68 -5.99 12.29
CA GLN A 515 18.60 -7.35 11.77
C GLN A 515 19.91 -7.82 11.13
N ARG A 516 20.62 -6.90 10.46
CA ARG A 516 21.92 -7.15 9.82
C ARG A 516 23.10 -7.06 10.82
N SER A 517 23.11 -6.07 11.71
CA SER A 517 24.17 -5.87 12.72
C SER A 517 24.20 -6.96 13.79
N GLY A 518 23.11 -7.72 13.93
CA GLY A 518 23.07 -8.94 14.75
C GLY A 518 24.14 -9.99 14.38
N LEU A 519 24.77 -9.88 13.20
CA LEU A 519 25.88 -10.73 12.75
C LEU A 519 27.26 -10.27 13.24
N THR A 520 27.51 -8.96 13.34
CA THR A 520 28.85 -8.44 13.71
C THR A 520 29.25 -8.70 15.16
N ALA A 521 28.31 -8.92 16.06
CA ALA A 521 28.60 -9.25 17.47
C ALA A 521 28.91 -10.75 17.70
N ALA A 522 28.56 -11.63 16.76
CA ALA A 522 28.78 -13.07 16.88
C ALA A 522 30.11 -13.57 16.27
N HIS A 523 30.84 -12.70 15.56
CA HIS A 523 32.14 -13.01 14.94
C HIS A 523 33.35 -12.39 15.67
N TRP A 524 33.12 -11.69 16.79
CA TRP A 524 34.15 -11.12 17.67
C TRP A 524 33.87 -11.44 19.15
N GLY A 525 33.26 -12.60 19.42
CA GLY A 525 33.03 -13.13 20.76
C GLY A 525 33.98 -14.27 21.08
#